data_AF-A0A925BDP1-F1
#
_entry.id   AF-A0A925BDP1-F1
#
_cell.length_a   1.000
_cell.length_b   1.000
_cell.length_c   1.000
_cell.angle_alpha   90.00
_cell.angle_beta   90.00
_cell.angle_gamma   90.00
#
_symmetry.space_group_name_H-M   'P 1'
#
loop_
_entity.id
_entity.type
_entity.pdbx_description
1 polymer ?
#
loop_
_entity_poly.entity_id
_entity_poly.type
_entity_poly.pdbx_seq_one_letter_code
_entity_poly.pdbx_strand_id
1 'polypeptide(L)' 'MERTYIMVKPDGVERRLSGEIIRRFENRGLKLVGLKMVVPTREVAEKHYAV' A
#
# COMPACT_ATOMS: atom_id res chain seq x y z
N MET A 1 18.12 -5.59 8.26
CA MET A 1 16.71 -5.20 8.50
C MET A 1 16.10 -4.88 7.16
N GLU A 2 15.02 -5.55 6.77
CA GLU A 2 14.42 -5.41 5.44
C GLU A 2 13.18 -4.51 5.49
N ARG A 3 12.82 -3.95 4.34
CA ARG A 3 11.59 -3.16 4.13
C ARG A 3 10.99 -3.56 2.80
N THR A 4 9.67 -3.68 2.78
CA THR A 4 8.92 -3.92 1.55
C THR A 4 7.82 -2.87 1.40
N TYR A 5 7.45 -2.59 0.15
CA TYR A 5 6.38 -1.67 -0.19
C TYR A 5 5.06 -2.43 -0.36
N ILE A 6 3.99 -1.88 0.20
CA ILE A 6 2.64 -2.43 0.09
C ILE A 6 1.73 -1.31 -0.38
N MET A 7 0.91 -1.59 -1.40
CA MET A 7 -0.08 -0.67 -1.94
C MET A 7 -1.48 -1.26 -1.80
N VAL A 8 -2.39 -0.50 -1.19
CA VAL A 8 -3.82 -0.75 -1.30
C VAL A 8 -4.29 -0.05 -2.58
N LYS A 9 -4.71 -0.83 -3.58
CA LYS A 9 -5.22 -0.31 -4.86
C LYS A 9 -6.56 0.44 -4.67
N PRO A 10 -7.01 1.27 -5.65
CA PRO A 10 -8.23 2.08 -5.51
C PRO A 10 -9.46 1.28 -5.06
N ASP A 11 -9.66 0.08 -5.59
CA ASP A 11 -10.75 -0.82 -5.23
C ASP A 11 -10.73 -1.23 -3.75
N GLY A 12 -9.55 -1.44 -3.18
CA GLY A 12 -9.39 -1.75 -1.75
C GLY A 12 -9.72 -0.55 -0.86
N VAL A 13 -9.39 0.66 -1.33
CA VAL A 13 -9.70 1.91 -0.61
C VAL A 13 -11.20 2.19 -0.65
N GLU A 14 -11.84 2.09 -1.82
CA GLU A 14 -13.29 2.29 -2.01
C GLU A 14 -14.12 1.35 -1.14
N ARG A 15 -13.65 0.10 -0.99
CA ARG A 15 -14.25 -0.91 -0.12
C ARG A 15 -13.92 -0.74 1.37
N ARG A 16 -13.22 0.33 1.74
CA ARG A 16 -12.80 0.66 3.13
C ARG A 16 -11.94 -0.44 3.77
N LEU A 17 -11.11 -1.13 2.99
CA LEU A 17 -10.29 -2.27 3.46
C LEU A 17 -8.92 -1.87 4.01
N SER A 18 -8.50 -0.61 3.90
CA SER A 18 -7.14 -0.18 4.27
C SER A 18 -6.76 -0.55 5.72
N GLY A 19 -7.64 -0.30 6.69
CA GLY A 19 -7.38 -0.64 8.10
C GLY A 19 -7.28 -2.14 8.34
N GLU A 20 -8.15 -2.93 7.70
CA GLU A 20 -8.12 -4.39 7.78
C GLU A 20 -6.83 -4.96 7.17
N ILE A 21 -6.36 -4.40 6.05
CA ILE A 21 -5.11 -4.81 5.42
C ILE A 21 -3.91 -4.49 6.31
N ILE A 22 -3.84 -3.28 6.88
CA ILE A 22 -2.77 -2.90 7.83
C ILE A 22 -2.75 -3.85 9.02
N ARG A 23 -3.92 -4.08 9.64
CA ARG A 23 -4.09 -4.99 10.79
C ARG A 23 -3.56 -6.40 10.49
N ARG A 24 -3.77 -6.92 9.27
CA ARG A 24 -3.24 -8.24 8.87
C ARG A 24 -1.72 -8.30 8.84
N PHE A 25 -1.03 -7.25 8.43
CA PHE A 25 0.43 -7.21 8.42
C PHE A 25 0.99 -7.02 9.84
N GLU A 26 0.36 -6.18 10.67
CA GLU A 26 0.74 -6.00 12.07
C GLU A 26 0.56 -7.30 12.88
N ASN A 27 -0.54 -8.03 12.65
CA ASN A 27 -0.78 -9.34 13.28
C ASN A 27 0.26 -10.40 12.90
N ARG A 28 0.98 -10.21 11.78
CA ARG A 28 2.11 -11.08 11.38
C ARG A 28 3.45 -10.63 11.98
N GLY A 29 3.44 -9.62 12.84
CA GLY A 29 4.64 -9.06 13.48
C GLY A 29 5.40 -8.05 12.62
N LEU A 30 4.84 -7.59 11.50
CA LEU A 30 5.46 -6.55 10.68
C LEU A 30 5.17 -5.18 11.26
N LYS A 31 6.19 -4.31 11.26
CA LYS A 31 6.07 -2.94 11.73
C LYS A 31 5.73 -2.00 10.58
N LEU A 32 4.65 -1.22 10.70
CA LEU A 32 4.39 -0.10 9.80
C LEU A 32 5.44 0.99 10.02
N VAL A 33 6.23 1.28 8.99
CA VAL A 33 7.32 2.28 9.05
C VAL A 33 7.03 3.56 8.27
N GLY A 34 5.94 3.60 7.50
CA GLY A 34 5.50 4.76 6.73
C GLY A 34 4.16 4.51 6.05
N LEU A 35 3.37 5.57 5.90
CA LEU A 35 2.06 5.53 5.27
C LEU A 35 1.84 6.84 4.49
N LYS A 36 1.33 6.73 3.26
CA LYS A 36 0.95 7.89 2.44
C LYS A 36 -0.26 7.54 1.57
N MET A 37 -1.28 8.38 1.62
CA MET A 37 -2.38 8.32 0.66
C MET A 37 -2.02 9.19 -0.54
N VAL A 38 -2.14 8.63 -1.74
CA VAL A 38 -1.83 9.32 -2.99
C VAL A 38 -2.86 8.97 -4.04
N VAL A 39 -3.16 9.93 -4.91
CA VAL A 39 -3.77 9.67 -6.21
C VAL A 39 -2.63 9.78 -7.22
N PRO A 40 -2.08 8.66 -7.73
CA PRO A 40 -0.92 8.72 -8.61
C PRO A 40 -1.30 9.36 -9.94
N THR A 41 -0.41 10.17 -10.51
CA THR A 41 -0.52 10.55 -11.91
C THR A 41 -0.31 9.33 -12.80
N ARG A 42 -0.80 9.37 -14.04
CA ARG A 42 -0.59 8.30 -15.02
C ARG A 42 0.89 7.97 -15.19
N GLU A 43 1.74 9.00 -15.30
CA GLU A 43 3.19 8.83 -15.43
C GLU A 43 3.80 8.07 -14.24
N VAL A 44 3.38 8.39 -13.01
CA VAL A 44 3.86 7.69 -11.80
C VAL A 44 3.39 6.23 -11.79
N ALA A 45 2.14 5.97 -12.20
CA ALA A 45 1.60 4.61 -12.29
C ALA A 45 2.34 3.79 -13.37
N GLU A 46 2.57 4.36 -14.55
CA GLU A 46 3.32 3.71 -15.64
C GLU A 46 4.75 3.41 -15.22
N LYS A 47 5.45 4.35 -14.58
CA LYS A 47 6.79 4.12 -14.01
C LYS A 47 6.83 3.00 -12.98
N HIS A 48 5.78 2.86 -12.15
CA HIS A 48 5.70 1.79 -11.15
C HIS A 48 5.57 0.40 -11.76
N TYR A 49 4.92 0.28 -12.93
CA TYR A 49 4.71 -0.98 -13.64
C TYR A 49 5.67 -1.19 -14.82
N ALA A 50 6.62 -0.27 -15.05
CA ALA A 50 7.66 -0.44 -16.04
C ALA A 50 8.58 -1.58 -15.59
N VAL A 51 8.46 -2.74 -16.24
CA VAL A 51 9.33 -3.91 -16.09
C VAL A 51 10.46 -3.83 -17.10
#